data_AF-A0A357AY59-F1
#
_entry.id   AF-A0A357AY59-F1
#
_cell.length_a   1.000
_cell.length_b   1.000
_cell.length_c   1.000
_cell.angle_alpha   90.00
_cell.angle_beta   90.00
_cell.angle_gamma   90.00
#
_symmetry.space_group_name_H-M   'P 1'
#
loop_
_entity.id
_entity.type
_entity.pdbx_description
1 polymer ?
#
loop_
_entity_poly.entity_id
_entity_poly.type
_entity_poly.pdbx_seq_one_letter_code
_entity_poly.pdbx_strand_id
1 'polypeptide(L)'
;MITLHLTRVNDDEGVYLQLPASPDEIREAFSELDAISTDAPTSIVDVACDVPNLYSYTYNTEVDAPGQLDKLQRLAERLEDMDTRQLKTFSGALDSESINSLDNVIEVAENIERYEILLDVTCDRELGGYLVENGIKPFYDEVRPYLDYARIGSEFYADHGGAYCPAGYVVRRSELPEQFLRTEPEQKQKSTILLRLRASHGGHQAATDTALTLPATDEALERTKQRLGISEFAEAQIVTVDYVFPYFATMMPQDCITVEDANELAQAIEQMSRTDGEMLKCLAALEAERPGTFQAALNIAIDLDDYERVPADKEEYGHMVLERLGADEAIINAIDGFMDYESFGAEWMREDGAVRTEFGHIRRLSAPFETQAMGGMEMR
;
A
#
# COMPACT_ATOMS: atom_id res chain seq x y z
N MET A 1 -13.97 10.28 -0.40
CA MET A 1 -15.35 10.78 -0.16
C MET A 1 -15.33 11.82 0.96
N ILE A 2 -16.11 12.91 0.85
CA ILE A 2 -16.22 13.95 1.90
C ILE A 2 -17.63 13.89 2.50
N THR A 3 -17.75 13.82 3.83
CA THR A 3 -19.03 13.98 4.52
C THR A 3 -18.98 15.24 5.38
N LEU A 4 -19.87 16.20 5.10
CA LEU A 4 -20.01 17.43 5.86
C LEU A 4 -21.10 17.27 6.92
N HIS A 5 -20.84 17.70 8.14
CA HIS A 5 -21.85 17.88 9.17
C HIS A 5 -22.21 19.38 9.27
N LEU A 6 -23.44 19.73 8.90
CA LEU A 6 -23.92 21.10 8.80
C LEU A 6 -24.95 21.42 9.89
N THR A 7 -24.89 22.61 10.49
CA THR A 7 -25.92 23.09 11.45
C THR A 7 -26.24 24.57 11.23
N ARG A 8 -27.37 25.02 11.78
CA ARG A 8 -27.79 26.43 11.87
C ARG A 8 -28.11 26.89 13.30
N VAL A 9 -27.93 26.03 14.32
CA VAL A 9 -28.29 26.38 15.70
C VAL A 9 -27.20 25.96 16.68
N ASN A 10 -27.06 24.65 16.95
CA ASN A 10 -26.11 24.10 17.93
C ASN A 10 -25.48 22.81 17.37
N ASP A 11 -24.30 22.43 17.89
CA ASP A 11 -23.52 21.25 17.44
C ASP A 11 -24.24 19.89 17.58
N ASP A 12 -25.35 19.82 18.33
CA ASP A 12 -26.13 18.59 18.61
C ASP A 12 -27.27 18.33 17.61
N GLU A 13 -27.68 19.34 16.82
CA GLU A 13 -28.73 19.21 15.78
C GLU A 13 -28.14 19.64 14.43
N GLY A 14 -27.91 18.69 13.54
CA GLY A 14 -27.30 18.95 12.25
C GLY A 14 -27.65 17.91 11.19
N VAL A 15 -27.35 18.25 9.94
CA VAL A 15 -27.62 17.46 8.74
C VAL A 15 -26.29 17.00 8.14
N TYR A 16 -26.23 15.75 7.72
CA TYR A 16 -25.07 15.21 7.02
C TYR A 16 -25.26 15.30 5.52
N LEU A 17 -24.28 15.88 4.83
CA LEU A 17 -24.25 15.96 3.37
C LEU A 17 -22.99 15.28 2.85
N GLN A 18 -23.15 14.22 2.07
CA GLN A 18 -22.04 13.55 1.39
C GLN A 18 -21.75 14.24 0.07
N LEU A 19 -20.47 14.46 -0.24
CA LEU A 19 -20.02 15.08 -1.47
C LEU A 19 -19.10 14.14 -2.28
N PRO A 20 -19.20 14.16 -3.62
CA PRO A 20 -20.10 15.00 -4.44
C PRO A 20 -21.58 14.57 -4.34
N ALA A 21 -22.50 15.53 -4.19
CA ALA A 21 -23.94 15.29 -4.08
C ALA A 21 -24.69 15.76 -5.33
N SER A 22 -25.79 15.10 -5.64
CA SER A 22 -26.73 15.56 -6.66
C SER A 22 -27.47 16.85 -6.22
N PRO A 23 -27.99 17.64 -7.18
CA PRO A 23 -28.82 18.80 -6.86
C PRO A 23 -30.08 18.47 -6.04
N ASP A 24 -30.53 17.22 -6.05
CA ASP A 24 -31.69 16.77 -5.29
C ASP A 24 -31.32 16.49 -3.83
N GLU A 25 -30.20 15.80 -3.58
CA GLU A 25 -29.66 15.57 -2.23
C GLU A 25 -29.27 16.87 -1.54
N ILE A 26 -28.67 17.82 -2.26
CA ILE A 26 -28.39 19.15 -1.73
C ILE A 26 -29.70 19.84 -1.32
N ARG A 27 -30.74 19.76 -2.15
CA ARG A 27 -32.03 20.41 -1.85
C ARG A 27 -32.72 19.77 -0.65
N GLU A 28 -32.64 18.45 -0.53
CA GLU A 28 -33.14 17.71 0.63
C GLU A 28 -32.41 18.13 1.90
N ALA A 29 -31.08 18.12 1.90
CA ALA A 29 -30.27 18.54 3.05
C ALA A 29 -30.55 19.99 3.49
N PHE A 30 -30.69 20.92 2.54
CA PHE A 30 -31.05 22.30 2.86
C PHE A 30 -32.50 22.45 3.33
N SER A 31 -33.43 21.63 2.84
CA SER A 31 -34.80 21.60 3.36
C SER A 31 -34.87 21.10 4.79
N GLU A 32 -33.99 20.17 5.18
CA GLU A 32 -33.85 19.71 6.56
C GLU A 32 -33.22 20.81 7.45
N LEU A 33 -32.20 21.52 6.95
CA LEU A 33 -31.62 22.68 7.65
C LEU A 33 -32.65 23.81 7.85
N ASP A 34 -33.52 24.06 6.86
CA ASP A 34 -34.62 25.01 6.96
C ASP A 34 -35.64 24.63 8.06
N ALA A 35 -35.82 23.33 8.32
CA ALA A 35 -36.67 22.84 9.40
C ALA A 35 -36.06 23.09 10.80
N ILE A 36 -34.73 23.19 10.88
CA ILE A 36 -33.99 23.51 12.10
C ILE A 36 -34.03 25.03 12.36
N SER A 37 -33.66 25.83 11.36
CA SER A 37 -33.72 27.30 11.43
C SER A 37 -33.67 27.94 10.04
N THR A 38 -34.52 28.95 9.82
CA THR A 38 -34.55 29.73 8.57
C THR A 38 -33.74 31.03 8.65
N ASP A 39 -33.37 31.48 9.85
CA ASP A 39 -32.83 32.83 10.10
C ASP A 39 -31.34 32.84 10.43
N ALA A 40 -30.74 31.66 10.64
CA ALA A 40 -29.35 31.52 11.05
C ALA A 40 -28.47 30.98 9.90
N PRO A 41 -27.19 31.42 9.80
CA PRO A 41 -26.29 30.96 8.77
C PRO A 41 -25.88 29.49 8.99
N THR A 42 -25.62 28.78 7.89
CA THR A 42 -25.15 27.40 7.87
C THR A 42 -23.65 27.34 8.19
N SER A 43 -23.28 26.59 9.22
CA SER A 43 -21.90 26.35 9.64
C SER A 43 -21.51 24.88 9.54
N ILE A 44 -20.23 24.61 9.24
CA ILE A 44 -19.65 23.26 9.20
C ILE A 44 -19.14 22.90 10.60
N VAL A 45 -19.75 21.90 11.22
CA VAL A 45 -19.39 21.41 12.56
C VAL A 45 -18.28 20.38 12.49
N ASP A 46 -18.33 19.50 11.50
CA ASP A 46 -17.34 18.43 11.30
C ASP A 46 -17.21 18.09 9.80
N VAL A 47 -16.05 17.56 9.42
CA VAL A 47 -15.76 17.08 8.07
C VAL A 47 -15.09 15.71 8.18
N ALA A 48 -15.83 14.66 7.84
CA ALA A 48 -15.28 13.31 7.75
C ALA A 48 -14.68 13.09 6.36
N CYS A 49 -13.37 12.88 6.30
CA CYS A 49 -12.60 12.64 5.08
C CYS A 49 -11.33 11.84 5.39
N ASP A 50 -10.77 11.17 4.38
CA ASP A 50 -9.47 10.50 4.43
C ASP A 50 -8.29 11.47 4.64
N VAL A 51 -8.56 12.79 4.61
CA VAL A 51 -7.63 13.88 4.88
C VAL A 51 -7.94 14.47 6.26
N PRO A 52 -7.26 14.03 7.33
CA PRO A 52 -7.66 14.33 8.71
C PRO A 52 -7.55 15.81 9.09
N ASN A 53 -6.66 16.57 8.45
CA ASN A 53 -6.47 18.00 8.72
C ASN A 53 -7.42 18.91 7.91
N LEU A 54 -8.22 18.36 6.99
CA LEU A 54 -9.08 19.15 6.10
C LEU A 54 -10.12 19.99 6.85
N TYR A 55 -10.67 19.48 7.95
CA TYR A 55 -11.59 20.21 8.82
C TYR A 55 -11.02 21.57 9.25
N SER A 56 -9.75 21.60 9.64
CA SER A 56 -9.06 22.81 10.11
C SER A 56 -8.96 23.92 9.06
N TYR A 57 -9.15 23.60 7.78
CA TYR A 57 -9.12 24.55 6.68
C TYR A 57 -10.50 24.90 6.12
N THR A 58 -11.54 24.19 6.56
CA THR A 58 -12.90 24.29 6.01
C THR A 58 -13.92 24.78 7.04
N TYR A 59 -13.65 24.67 8.35
CA TYR A 59 -14.59 25.01 9.43
C TYR A 59 -15.11 26.46 9.43
N ASN A 60 -14.34 27.42 8.90
CA ASN A 60 -14.75 28.85 8.81
C ASN A 60 -15.42 29.21 7.47
N THR A 61 -15.79 28.23 6.64
CA THR A 61 -16.42 28.50 5.34
C THR A 61 -17.88 28.89 5.52
N GLU A 62 -18.25 30.07 5.00
CA GLU A 62 -19.65 30.50 4.91
C GLU A 62 -20.36 29.70 3.80
N VAL A 63 -20.98 28.56 4.14
CA VAL A 63 -21.59 27.64 3.17
C VAL A 63 -22.69 28.30 2.34
N ASP A 64 -23.43 29.24 2.93
CA ASP A 64 -24.53 29.96 2.28
C ASP A 64 -24.05 31.02 1.27
N ALA A 65 -22.76 31.37 1.27
CA ALA A 65 -22.23 32.34 0.32
C ALA A 65 -22.23 31.75 -1.11
N PRO A 66 -22.59 32.55 -2.13
CA PRO A 66 -22.74 32.05 -3.49
C PRO A 66 -21.44 31.42 -4.00
N GLY A 67 -21.54 30.16 -4.45
CA GLY A 67 -20.44 29.40 -5.01
C GLY A 67 -19.53 28.67 -4.01
N GLN A 68 -19.75 28.77 -2.69
CA GLN A 68 -18.95 28.01 -1.72
C GLN A 68 -19.29 26.52 -1.73
N LEU A 69 -20.57 26.16 -1.88
CA LEU A 69 -20.97 24.77 -2.03
C LEU A 69 -20.43 24.14 -3.32
N ASP A 70 -20.43 24.88 -4.43
CA ASP A 70 -19.84 24.42 -5.70
C ASP A 70 -18.33 24.16 -5.56
N LYS A 71 -17.63 25.00 -4.77
CA LYS A 71 -16.22 24.80 -4.43
C LYS A 71 -15.99 23.54 -3.59
N LEU A 72 -16.85 23.27 -2.60
CA LEU A 72 -16.78 22.04 -1.81
C LEU A 72 -17.06 20.79 -2.65
N GLN A 73 -18.01 20.87 -3.60
CA GLN A 73 -18.27 19.81 -4.57
C GLN A 73 -17.05 19.53 -5.46
N ARG A 74 -16.48 20.58 -6.07
CA ARG A 74 -15.27 20.46 -6.89
C ARG A 74 -14.09 19.87 -6.11
N LEU A 75 -13.93 20.25 -4.84
CA LEU A 75 -12.91 19.66 -3.97
C LEU A 75 -13.19 18.18 -3.73
N ALA A 76 -14.43 17.79 -3.46
CA ALA A 76 -14.82 16.40 -3.23
C ALA A 76 -14.57 15.52 -4.47
N GLU A 77 -14.98 15.98 -5.66
CA GLU A 77 -14.68 15.33 -6.94
C GLU A 77 -13.17 15.13 -7.10
N ARG A 78 -12.39 16.18 -6.83
CA ARG A 78 -10.94 16.13 -6.99
C ARG A 78 -10.26 15.15 -6.03
N LEU A 79 -10.76 15.02 -4.79
CA LEU A 79 -10.25 14.06 -3.81
C LEU A 79 -10.67 12.61 -4.11
N GLU A 80 -11.82 12.39 -4.75
CA GLU A 80 -12.25 11.05 -5.18
C GLU A 80 -11.33 10.47 -6.26
N ASP A 81 -10.82 11.32 -7.15
CA ASP A 81 -9.84 10.95 -8.17
C ASP A 81 -8.42 10.69 -7.62
N MET A 82 -8.15 10.98 -6.33
CA MET A 82 -6.82 10.86 -5.76
C MET A 82 -6.55 9.47 -5.18
N ASP A 83 -5.37 8.93 -5.48
CA ASP A 83 -4.88 7.72 -4.82
C ASP A 83 -4.42 8.00 -3.37
N THR A 84 -4.16 6.94 -2.60
CA THR A 84 -3.75 7.06 -1.19
C THR A 84 -2.46 7.87 -1.00
N ARG A 85 -1.50 7.81 -1.94
CA ARG A 85 -0.25 8.60 -1.87
C ARG A 85 -0.56 10.07 -2.11
N GLN A 86 -1.39 10.38 -3.10
CA GLN A 86 -1.85 11.74 -3.40
C GLN A 86 -2.61 12.32 -2.21
N LEU A 87 -3.55 11.61 -1.58
CA LEU A 87 -4.25 12.10 -0.38
C LEU A 87 -3.29 12.43 0.78
N LYS A 88 -2.24 11.62 0.98
CA LYS A 88 -1.19 11.89 1.98
C LYS A 88 -0.35 13.12 1.63
N THR A 89 0.03 13.26 0.36
CA THR A 89 0.73 14.45 -0.15
C THR A 89 -0.14 15.70 0.03
N PHE A 90 -1.43 15.61 -0.26
CA PHE A 90 -2.39 16.71 -0.10
C PHE A 90 -2.48 17.16 1.35
N SER A 91 -2.62 16.21 2.28
CA SER A 91 -2.65 16.51 3.71
C SER A 91 -1.41 17.29 4.16
N GLY A 92 -0.20 16.83 3.83
CA GLY A 92 1.02 17.56 4.19
C GLY A 92 1.22 18.86 3.41
N ALA A 93 0.70 18.97 2.19
CA ALA A 93 0.75 20.20 1.41
C ALA A 93 -0.12 21.29 2.05
N LEU A 94 -1.29 20.95 2.59
CA LEU A 94 -2.13 21.91 3.33
C LEU A 94 -1.42 22.45 4.58
N ASP A 95 -0.66 21.60 5.28
CA ASP A 95 0.13 22.01 6.45
C ASP A 95 1.35 22.86 6.07
N SER A 96 1.90 22.65 4.86
CA SER A 96 3.05 23.40 4.34
C SER A 96 2.66 24.77 3.78
N GLU A 97 1.41 24.96 3.36
CA GLU A 97 0.95 26.15 2.66
C GLU A 97 0.24 27.15 3.57
N SER A 98 0.28 28.42 3.17
CA SER A 98 -0.53 29.46 3.83
C SER A 98 -1.99 29.39 3.35
N ILE A 99 -2.73 28.43 3.87
CA ILE A 99 -4.16 28.24 3.56
C ILE A 99 -4.99 29.27 4.32
N ASN A 100 -5.62 30.19 3.59
CA ASN A 100 -6.48 31.24 4.18
C ASN A 100 -7.91 31.22 3.61
N SER A 101 -8.20 30.34 2.64
CA SER A 101 -9.49 30.24 1.97
C SER A 101 -9.67 28.86 1.34
N LEU A 102 -10.92 28.52 1.03
CA LEU A 102 -11.25 27.31 0.27
C LEU A 102 -10.65 27.31 -1.14
N ASP A 103 -10.45 28.49 -1.74
CA ASP A 103 -9.78 28.62 -3.04
C ASP A 103 -8.31 28.16 -2.96
N ASN A 104 -7.60 28.45 -1.87
CA ASN A 104 -6.24 27.96 -1.66
C ASN A 104 -6.21 26.43 -1.50
N VAL A 105 -7.20 25.85 -0.81
CA VAL A 105 -7.34 24.40 -0.65
C VAL A 105 -7.52 23.72 -2.02
N ILE A 106 -8.42 24.26 -2.85
CA ILE A 106 -8.65 23.77 -4.22
C ILE A 106 -7.39 23.93 -5.07
N GLU A 107 -6.70 25.07 -4.99
CA GLU A 107 -5.46 25.29 -5.74
C GLU A 107 -4.40 24.23 -5.41
N VAL A 108 -4.24 23.88 -4.13
CA VAL A 108 -3.33 22.81 -3.70
C VAL A 108 -3.78 21.44 -4.23
N ALA A 109 -5.08 21.13 -4.19
CA ALA A 109 -5.63 19.87 -4.70
C ALA A 109 -5.44 19.73 -6.22
N GLU A 110 -5.60 20.82 -6.97
CA GLU A 110 -5.42 20.84 -8.42
C GLU A 110 -3.96 20.78 -8.84
N ASN A 111 -3.06 21.31 -8.03
CA ASN A 111 -1.63 21.36 -8.31
C ASN A 111 -0.83 20.38 -7.46
N ILE A 112 -1.42 19.24 -7.11
CA ILE A 112 -0.78 18.26 -6.23
C ILE A 112 0.53 17.72 -6.77
N GLU A 113 0.68 17.68 -8.10
CA GLU A 113 1.90 17.27 -8.81
C GLU A 113 3.10 18.18 -8.56
N ARG A 114 2.90 19.36 -7.99
CA ARG A 114 3.96 20.28 -7.58
C ARG A 114 4.60 19.90 -6.24
N TYR A 115 4.01 18.95 -5.52
CA TYR A 115 4.48 18.50 -4.22
C TYR A 115 5.05 17.09 -4.33
N GLU A 116 6.03 16.80 -3.49
CA GLU A 116 6.60 15.47 -3.33
C GLU A 116 6.50 15.07 -1.86
N ILE A 117 6.13 13.80 -1.62
CA ILE A 117 6.09 13.22 -0.27
C ILE A 117 7.23 12.24 -0.07
N LEU A 118 7.98 12.46 1.00
CA LEU A 118 8.92 11.51 1.58
C LEU A 118 8.19 10.69 2.63
N LEU A 119 7.78 9.48 2.26
CA LEU A 119 7.13 8.55 3.19
C LEU A 119 8.07 8.18 4.34
N ASP A 120 7.48 7.96 5.51
CA ASP A 120 8.17 7.53 6.74
C ASP A 120 9.24 8.52 7.26
N VAL A 121 9.19 9.77 6.78
CA VAL A 121 10.02 10.88 7.27
C VAL A 121 9.16 11.84 8.07
N THR A 122 9.10 11.66 9.39
CA THR A 122 8.22 12.41 10.29
C THR A 122 8.95 13.38 11.20
N CYS A 123 10.29 13.35 11.20
CA CYS A 123 11.12 14.25 11.99
C CYS A 123 12.46 14.59 11.34
N ASP A 124 13.14 15.62 11.87
CA ASP A 124 14.44 16.09 11.37
C ASP A 124 15.50 14.98 11.32
N ARG A 125 15.48 14.04 12.28
CA ARG A 125 16.44 12.92 12.29
C ARG A 125 16.24 11.98 11.10
N GLU A 126 14.99 11.64 10.80
CA GLU A 126 14.63 10.78 9.68
C GLU A 126 14.90 11.48 8.34
N LEU A 127 14.63 12.79 8.27
CA LEU A 127 14.92 13.60 7.09
C LEU A 127 16.43 13.65 6.82
N GLY A 128 17.24 13.87 7.86
CA GLY A 128 18.70 13.83 7.72
C GLY A 128 19.22 12.45 7.33
N GLY A 129 18.63 11.38 7.87
CA GLY A 129 18.94 10.00 7.46
C GLY A 129 18.65 9.80 5.97
N TYR A 130 17.46 10.18 5.53
CA TYR A 130 17.05 10.11 4.14
C TYR A 130 18.02 10.85 3.20
N LEU A 131 18.43 12.07 3.56
CA LEU A 131 19.34 12.87 2.73
C LEU A 131 20.72 12.23 2.55
N VAL A 132 21.25 11.59 3.58
CA VAL A 132 22.58 10.96 3.55
C VAL A 132 22.53 9.60 2.86
N GLU A 133 21.50 8.79 3.13
CA GLU A 133 21.32 7.47 2.53
C GLU A 133 21.09 7.55 1.02
N ASN A 134 20.27 8.49 0.57
CA ASN A 134 19.95 8.68 -0.84
C ASN A 134 21.00 9.49 -1.61
N GLY A 135 22.13 9.82 -0.97
CA GLY A 135 23.23 10.54 -1.62
C GLY A 135 22.95 11.99 -1.98
N ILE A 136 21.84 12.56 -1.49
CA ILE A 136 21.42 13.95 -1.69
C ILE A 136 22.39 14.89 -0.95
N LYS A 137 22.85 14.46 0.23
CA LYS A 137 23.98 15.05 0.96
C LYS A 137 25.06 13.98 1.15
N PRO A 138 26.02 13.85 0.21
CA PRO A 138 26.97 12.74 0.23
C PRO A 138 28.00 12.89 1.36
N PHE A 139 28.21 11.81 2.11
CA PHE A 139 29.27 11.65 3.10
C PHE A 139 29.97 10.31 2.91
N TYR A 140 31.25 10.23 3.26
CA TYR A 140 32.01 8.97 3.27
C TYR A 140 31.41 7.97 4.27
N ASP A 141 31.45 6.67 3.94
CA ASP A 141 30.83 5.63 4.77
C ASP A 141 31.41 5.57 6.18
N GLU A 142 32.72 5.86 6.35
CA GLU A 142 33.35 5.78 7.68
C GLU A 142 32.84 6.83 8.66
N VAL A 143 32.29 7.94 8.16
CA VAL A 143 31.80 9.04 9.01
C VAL A 143 30.30 8.96 9.29
N ARG A 144 29.53 8.18 8.50
CA ARG A 144 28.07 8.04 8.64
C ARG A 144 27.62 7.71 10.07
N PRO A 145 28.25 6.78 10.82
CA PRO A 145 27.84 6.49 12.21
C PRO A 145 27.98 7.66 13.19
N TYR A 146 28.77 8.68 12.84
CA TYR A 146 29.07 9.82 13.71
C TYR A 146 28.33 11.10 13.30
N LEU A 147 27.50 11.05 12.25
CA LEU A 147 26.76 12.21 11.77
C LEU A 147 25.58 12.53 12.70
N ASP A 148 25.37 13.83 12.92
CA ASP A 148 24.16 14.34 13.56
C ASP A 148 23.05 14.48 12.51
N TYR A 149 22.34 13.38 12.29
CA TYR A 149 21.24 13.33 11.33
C TYR A 149 20.12 14.32 11.67
N ALA A 150 19.84 14.59 12.94
CA ALA A 150 18.82 15.57 13.31
C ALA A 150 19.21 16.98 12.87
N ARG A 151 20.47 17.38 13.07
CA ARG A 151 20.95 18.68 12.60
C ARG A 151 20.96 18.78 11.08
N ILE A 152 21.28 17.69 10.38
CA ILE A 152 21.28 17.65 8.92
C ILE A 152 19.87 17.87 8.37
N GLY A 153 18.87 17.17 8.91
CA GLY A 153 17.49 17.34 8.45
C GLY A 153 16.90 18.70 8.85
N SER A 154 17.21 19.20 10.04
CA SER A 154 16.77 20.53 10.48
C SER A 154 17.31 21.65 9.59
N GLU A 155 18.58 21.57 9.17
CA GLU A 155 19.18 22.50 8.21
C GLU A 155 18.46 22.42 6.85
N PHE A 156 18.18 21.21 6.37
CA PHE A 156 17.44 21.02 5.12
C PHE A 156 16.01 21.57 5.20
N TYR A 157 15.30 21.32 6.30
CA TYR A 157 13.95 21.83 6.54
C TYR A 157 13.95 23.37 6.54
N ALA A 158 14.93 24.00 7.19
CA ALA A 158 15.06 25.45 7.24
C ALA A 158 15.33 26.08 5.86
N ASP A 159 16.10 25.38 5.01
CA ASP A 159 16.50 25.87 3.70
C ASP A 159 15.42 25.65 2.61
N HIS A 160 14.61 24.59 2.72
CA HIS A 160 13.68 24.18 1.65
C HIS A 160 12.19 24.18 2.07
N GLY A 161 11.88 24.49 3.33
CA GLY A 161 10.52 24.58 3.85
C GLY A 161 9.86 23.21 4.04
N GLY A 162 8.60 23.07 3.64
CA GLY A 162 7.83 21.84 3.77
C GLY A 162 7.10 21.68 5.11
N ALA A 163 6.45 20.53 5.28
CA ALA A 163 5.74 20.17 6.51
C ALA A 163 5.85 18.67 6.82
N TYR A 164 5.98 18.36 8.10
CA TYR A 164 5.86 17.00 8.60
C TYR A 164 4.39 16.66 8.84
N CYS A 165 3.94 15.57 8.24
CA CYS A 165 2.63 14.97 8.50
C CYS A 165 2.82 13.53 9.01
N PRO A 166 1.76 12.91 9.58
CA PRO A 166 1.84 11.51 10.06
C PRO A 166 2.26 10.51 8.99
N ALA A 167 2.06 10.84 7.70
CA ALA A 167 2.44 10.00 6.58
C ALA A 167 3.88 10.22 6.09
N GLY A 168 4.53 11.32 6.47
CA GLY A 168 5.86 11.67 5.98
C GLY A 168 6.12 13.17 5.90
N TYR A 169 7.10 13.56 5.10
CA TYR A 169 7.50 14.95 4.90
C TYR A 169 7.12 15.41 3.50
N VAL A 170 6.32 16.47 3.40
CA VAL A 170 5.85 17.03 2.14
C VAL A 170 6.58 18.32 1.84
N VAL A 171 7.05 18.47 0.61
CA VAL A 171 7.81 19.64 0.16
C VAL A 171 7.48 19.95 -1.30
N ARG A 172 7.56 21.22 -1.69
CA ARG A 172 7.41 21.64 -3.07
C ARG A 172 8.58 21.16 -3.92
N ARG A 173 8.29 20.58 -5.08
CA ARG A 173 9.30 20.15 -6.06
C ARG A 173 10.21 21.28 -6.53
N SER A 174 9.73 22.52 -6.55
CA SER A 174 10.54 23.70 -6.91
C SER A 174 11.60 24.04 -5.88
N GLU A 175 11.36 23.69 -4.61
CA GLU A 175 12.29 23.91 -3.50
C GLU A 175 13.26 22.73 -3.35
N LEU A 176 13.03 21.62 -4.06
CA LEU A 176 13.91 20.47 -3.97
C LEU A 176 15.16 20.64 -4.85
N PRO A 177 16.37 20.27 -4.36
CA PRO A 177 17.56 20.24 -5.19
C PRO A 177 17.39 19.36 -6.44
N GLU A 178 18.08 19.65 -7.55
CA GLU A 178 18.00 18.81 -8.77
C GLU A 178 18.34 17.33 -8.52
N GLN A 179 19.21 17.04 -7.55
CA GLN A 179 19.56 15.67 -7.14
C GLN A 179 18.36 14.91 -6.59
N PHE A 180 17.42 15.63 -5.98
CA PHE A 180 16.14 15.12 -5.50
C PHE A 180 15.18 14.80 -6.64
N LEU A 181 15.26 15.55 -7.75
CA LEU A 181 14.42 15.37 -8.95
C LEU A 181 15.00 14.34 -9.93
N ARG A 182 16.34 14.17 -9.93
CA ARG A 182 17.04 13.10 -10.67
C ARG A 182 16.96 11.75 -9.98
N THR A 183 16.70 11.77 -8.68
CA THR A 183 16.14 10.60 -8.00
C THR A 183 14.67 10.62 -8.40
N GLU A 184 14.36 10.13 -9.61
CA GLU A 184 12.96 9.93 -9.97
C GLU A 184 12.29 9.14 -8.84
N PRO A 185 11.01 9.39 -8.52
CA PRO A 185 10.24 8.54 -7.63
C PRO A 185 9.92 7.20 -8.33
N GLU A 186 10.88 6.64 -9.07
CA GLU A 186 11.04 5.21 -9.05
C GLU A 186 11.31 4.90 -7.58
N GLN A 187 10.22 4.50 -6.91
CA GLN A 187 10.20 3.59 -5.79
C GLN A 187 11.63 3.32 -5.33
N LYS A 188 12.02 3.77 -4.12
CA LYS A 188 12.94 2.93 -3.35
C LYS A 188 12.28 1.56 -3.41
N GLN A 189 12.74 0.77 -4.37
CA GLN A 189 12.23 -0.54 -4.67
C GLN A 189 12.41 -1.21 -3.33
N LYS A 190 11.29 -1.40 -2.61
CA LYS A 190 11.35 -1.82 -1.22
C LYS A 190 12.14 -3.10 -1.31
N SER A 191 13.38 -3.07 -0.83
CA SER A 191 14.32 -4.14 -1.12
C SER A 191 13.80 -5.35 -0.37
N THR A 192 13.10 -6.21 -1.08
CA THR A 192 12.38 -7.33 -0.51
C THR A 192 13.35 -8.45 -0.15
N ILE A 193 14.42 -8.58 -0.94
CA ILE A 193 15.40 -9.65 -0.82
C ILE A 193 16.81 -9.06 -0.89
N LEU A 194 17.71 -9.55 -0.05
CA LEU A 194 19.12 -9.22 -0.05
C LEU A 194 19.92 -10.51 -0.30
N LEU A 195 20.67 -10.52 -1.39
CA LEU A 195 21.60 -11.60 -1.71
C LEU A 195 23.02 -11.21 -1.33
N ARG A 196 23.75 -12.13 -0.69
CA ARG A 196 25.20 -12.06 -0.59
C ARG A 196 25.83 -13.02 -1.59
N LEU A 197 26.55 -12.46 -2.55
CA LEU A 197 27.17 -13.18 -3.64
C LEU A 197 28.68 -13.27 -3.43
N ARG A 198 29.25 -14.42 -3.77
CA ARG A 198 30.70 -14.65 -3.77
C ARG A 198 31.15 -15.19 -5.12
N ALA A 199 32.03 -14.46 -5.79
CA ALA A 199 32.65 -14.95 -7.01
C ALA A 199 33.68 -16.04 -6.69
N SER A 200 33.66 -17.14 -7.45
CA SER A 200 34.69 -18.18 -7.37
C SER A 200 35.83 -17.84 -8.32
N HIS A 201 36.80 -17.03 -7.89
CA HIS A 201 37.99 -16.77 -8.70
C HIS A 201 39.05 -17.86 -8.51
N GLY A 202 39.47 -18.47 -9.62
CA GLY A 202 40.51 -19.51 -9.68
C GLY A 202 41.94 -19.05 -9.35
N GLY A 203 42.14 -17.93 -8.65
CA GLY A 203 43.46 -17.47 -8.25
C GLY A 203 43.46 -16.34 -7.22
N HIS A 204 44.17 -16.57 -6.10
CA HIS A 204 44.83 -15.69 -5.12
C HIS A 204 44.27 -14.28 -4.74
N GLN A 205 43.11 -13.85 -5.24
CA GLN A 205 42.40 -12.68 -4.72
C GLN A 205 41.48 -13.14 -3.58
N ALA A 206 41.47 -12.39 -2.48
CA ALA A 206 40.57 -12.63 -1.37
C ALA A 206 39.13 -12.50 -1.86
N ALA A 207 38.32 -13.54 -1.68
CA ALA A 207 36.92 -13.54 -2.08
C ALA A 207 36.18 -12.43 -1.33
N THR A 208 35.74 -11.39 -2.04
CA THR A 208 34.93 -10.31 -1.48
C THR A 208 33.46 -10.64 -1.68
N ASP A 209 32.73 -10.80 -0.58
CA ASP A 209 31.28 -10.94 -0.61
C ASP A 209 30.66 -9.62 -1.05
N THR A 210 29.81 -9.68 -2.09
CA THR A 210 29.10 -8.52 -2.63
C THR A 210 27.62 -8.65 -2.32
N ALA A 211 27.06 -7.61 -1.70
CA ALA A 211 25.63 -7.49 -1.46
C ALA A 211 24.89 -6.99 -2.72
N LEU A 212 23.76 -7.62 -3.04
CA LEU A 212 22.81 -7.23 -4.07
C LEU A 212 21.41 -7.17 -3.46
N THR A 213 20.80 -5.99 -3.49
CA THR A 213 19.41 -5.78 -3.08
C THR A 213 18.48 -5.99 -4.25
N LEU A 214 17.38 -6.70 -4.03
CA LEU A 214 16.37 -7.03 -5.02
C LEU A 214 14.99 -6.49 -4.55
N PRO A 215 14.09 -6.10 -5.46
CA PRO A 215 14.28 -6.14 -6.91
C PRO A 215 15.35 -5.16 -7.40
N ALA A 216 16.15 -5.59 -8.37
CA ALA A 216 17.23 -4.83 -8.98
C ALA A 216 16.93 -4.56 -10.45
N THR A 217 17.29 -3.36 -10.90
CA THR A 217 17.26 -2.99 -12.32
C THR A 217 18.39 -3.68 -13.08
N ASP A 218 18.25 -3.81 -14.39
CA ASP A 218 19.28 -4.40 -15.26
C ASP A 218 20.64 -3.70 -15.10
N GLU A 219 20.64 -2.37 -14.94
CA GLU A 219 21.86 -1.62 -14.66
C GLU A 219 22.51 -2.01 -13.32
N ALA A 220 21.71 -2.22 -12.27
CA ALA A 220 22.21 -2.61 -10.95
C ALA A 220 22.76 -4.04 -10.97
N LEU A 221 22.13 -4.95 -11.73
CA LEU A 221 22.62 -6.30 -11.97
C LEU A 221 23.98 -6.27 -12.69
N GLU A 222 24.09 -5.52 -13.79
CA GLU A 222 25.34 -5.40 -14.56
C GLU A 222 26.47 -4.73 -13.74
N ARG A 223 26.17 -3.69 -12.97
CA ARG A 223 27.15 -3.09 -12.04
C ARG A 223 27.62 -4.10 -11.00
N THR A 224 26.74 -4.99 -10.53
CA THR A 224 27.10 -6.03 -9.55
C THR A 224 27.97 -7.10 -10.18
N LYS A 225 27.70 -7.53 -11.42
CA LYS A 225 28.57 -8.43 -12.19
C LYS A 225 29.97 -7.82 -12.37
N GLN A 226 30.06 -6.55 -12.75
CA GLN A 226 31.34 -5.82 -12.88
C GLN A 226 32.13 -5.77 -11.56
N ARG A 227 31.45 -5.53 -10.44
CA ARG A 227 32.07 -5.53 -9.09
C ARG A 227 32.58 -6.90 -8.67
N LEU A 228 31.84 -7.95 -9.04
CA LEU A 228 32.21 -9.35 -8.80
C LEU A 228 33.24 -9.87 -9.80
N GLY A 229 33.52 -9.14 -10.89
CA GLY A 229 34.42 -9.57 -11.94
C GLY A 229 33.93 -10.80 -12.72
N ILE A 230 32.60 -10.99 -12.83
CA ILE A 230 31.95 -12.12 -13.50
C ILE A 230 31.22 -11.65 -14.77
N SER A 231 30.99 -12.56 -15.71
CA SER A 231 30.15 -12.29 -16.88
C SER A 231 28.70 -12.74 -16.66
N GLU A 232 28.52 -13.84 -15.94
CA GLU A 232 27.20 -14.39 -15.61
C GLU A 232 27.09 -14.70 -14.12
N PHE A 233 25.89 -14.55 -13.55
CA PHE A 233 25.67 -14.85 -12.12
C PHE A 233 25.85 -16.32 -11.78
N ALA A 234 25.75 -17.23 -12.76
CA ALA A 234 26.09 -18.64 -12.61
C ALA A 234 27.55 -18.89 -12.16
N GLU A 235 28.45 -17.92 -12.36
CA GLU A 235 29.84 -17.96 -11.89
C GLU A 235 30.00 -17.56 -10.41
N ALA A 236 28.94 -17.04 -9.80
CA ALA A 236 28.89 -16.64 -8.40
C ALA A 236 28.08 -17.64 -7.56
N GLN A 237 28.52 -17.83 -6.32
CA GLN A 237 27.78 -18.56 -5.31
C GLN A 237 26.90 -17.58 -4.53
N ILE A 238 25.61 -17.92 -4.38
CA ILE A 238 24.72 -17.27 -3.41
C ILE A 238 25.07 -17.82 -2.03
N VAL A 239 25.62 -16.98 -1.16
CA VAL A 239 26.07 -17.33 0.20
C VAL A 239 24.93 -17.22 1.20
N THR A 240 24.15 -16.14 1.14
CA THR A 240 22.94 -15.94 1.95
C THR A 240 21.84 -15.31 1.13
N VAL A 241 20.61 -15.63 1.50
CA VAL A 241 19.38 -15.03 1.01
C VAL A 241 18.65 -14.51 2.23
N ASP A 242 18.58 -13.19 2.36
CA ASP A 242 17.94 -12.51 3.47
C ASP A 242 16.63 -11.87 2.94
N TYR A 243 15.49 -12.19 3.56
CA TYR A 243 14.18 -11.65 3.18
C TYR A 243 13.74 -10.58 4.18
N VAL A 244 13.18 -9.47 3.69
CA VAL A 244 12.58 -8.45 4.57
C VAL A 244 11.33 -8.97 5.27
N PHE A 245 10.56 -9.81 4.58
CA PHE A 245 9.38 -10.48 5.15
C PHE A 245 9.79 -11.81 5.81
N PRO A 246 9.68 -11.97 7.14
CA PRO A 246 10.19 -13.15 7.84
C PRO A 246 9.56 -14.47 7.40
N TYR A 247 8.28 -14.46 7.00
CA TYR A 247 7.56 -15.66 6.58
C TYR A 247 8.12 -16.27 5.28
N PHE A 248 8.64 -15.45 4.36
CA PHE A 248 9.33 -15.97 3.17
C PHE A 248 10.62 -16.69 3.55
N ALA A 249 11.38 -16.19 4.52
CA ALA A 249 12.59 -16.87 4.98
C ALA A 249 12.31 -18.28 5.53
N THR A 250 11.12 -18.51 6.09
CA THR A 250 10.72 -19.82 6.61
C THR A 250 10.09 -20.75 5.58
N MET A 251 9.47 -20.21 4.53
CA MET A 251 8.70 -21.00 3.55
C MET A 251 9.44 -21.23 2.23
N MET A 252 10.42 -20.39 1.90
CA MET A 252 11.12 -20.49 0.62
C MET A 252 12.23 -21.54 0.69
N PRO A 253 12.21 -22.55 -0.20
CA PRO A 253 13.34 -23.46 -0.36
C PRO A 253 14.55 -22.71 -0.90
N GLN A 254 15.74 -23.07 -0.44
CA GLN A 254 17.00 -22.50 -0.95
C GLN A 254 17.63 -23.36 -2.06
N ASP A 255 17.04 -24.53 -2.34
CA ASP A 255 17.52 -25.43 -3.38
C ASP A 255 17.30 -24.84 -4.78
N CYS A 256 18.39 -24.84 -5.57
CA CYS A 256 18.43 -24.37 -6.95
C CYS A 256 18.09 -22.88 -7.17
N ILE A 257 18.26 -22.03 -6.16
CA ILE A 257 18.07 -20.58 -6.32
C ILE A 257 19.10 -19.97 -7.30
N THR A 258 18.63 -19.10 -8.20
CA THR A 258 19.46 -18.24 -9.04
C THR A 258 19.23 -16.76 -8.71
N VAL A 259 20.11 -15.87 -9.18
CA VAL A 259 19.96 -14.42 -8.94
C VAL A 259 18.75 -13.89 -9.72
N GLU A 260 18.53 -14.45 -10.90
CA GLU A 260 17.42 -14.15 -11.80
C GLU A 260 16.08 -14.53 -11.16
N ASP A 261 15.93 -15.77 -10.68
CA ASP A 261 14.70 -16.23 -10.01
C ASP A 261 14.44 -15.43 -8.73
N ALA A 262 15.49 -15.10 -7.97
CA ALA A 262 15.37 -14.26 -6.80
C ALA A 262 14.93 -12.83 -7.13
N ASN A 263 15.39 -12.27 -8.25
CA ASN A 263 14.97 -10.95 -8.71
C ASN A 263 13.50 -10.96 -9.13
N GLU A 264 13.08 -11.98 -9.88
CA GLU A 264 11.70 -12.16 -10.31
C GLU A 264 10.76 -12.33 -9.13
N LEU A 265 11.14 -13.13 -8.12
CA LEU A 265 10.39 -13.24 -6.87
C LEU A 265 10.24 -11.88 -6.18
N ALA A 266 11.34 -11.11 -6.09
CA ALA A 266 11.30 -9.82 -5.43
C ALA A 266 10.33 -8.86 -6.14
N GLN A 267 10.30 -8.88 -7.48
CA GLN A 267 9.34 -8.12 -8.29
C GLN A 267 7.90 -8.56 -8.02
N ALA A 268 7.65 -9.88 -7.98
CA ALA A 268 6.33 -10.43 -7.66
C ALA A 268 5.85 -9.97 -6.27
N ILE A 269 6.71 -10.03 -5.26
CA ILE A 269 6.39 -9.57 -3.89
C ILE A 269 6.10 -8.06 -3.86
N GLU A 270 6.85 -7.26 -4.60
CA GLU A 270 6.59 -5.82 -4.68
C GLU A 270 5.23 -5.53 -5.32
N GLN A 271 4.86 -6.25 -6.39
CA GLN A 271 3.54 -6.13 -7.01
C GLN A 271 2.43 -6.52 -6.02
N MET A 272 2.57 -7.67 -5.36
CA MET A 272 1.61 -8.14 -4.35
C MET A 272 1.43 -7.16 -3.18
N SER A 273 2.46 -6.37 -2.86
CA SER A 273 2.37 -5.38 -1.78
C SER A 273 1.47 -4.18 -2.10
N ARG A 274 1.03 -4.05 -3.37
CA ARG A 274 0.16 -2.96 -3.83
C ARG A 274 -1.34 -3.28 -3.68
N THR A 275 -1.69 -4.57 -3.63
CA THR A 275 -3.07 -5.03 -3.54
C THR A 275 -3.31 -5.67 -2.18
N ASP A 276 -4.37 -5.26 -1.48
CA ASP A 276 -4.68 -5.85 -0.18
C ASP A 276 -4.99 -7.35 -0.29
N GLY A 277 -4.46 -8.15 0.63
CA GLY A 277 -4.69 -9.59 0.69
C GLY A 277 -3.90 -10.48 -0.29
N GLU A 278 -3.24 -9.95 -1.32
CA GLU A 278 -2.42 -10.77 -2.25
C GLU A 278 -1.19 -11.37 -1.57
N MET A 279 -0.57 -10.62 -0.66
CA MET A 279 0.52 -11.14 0.16
C MET A 279 0.09 -12.37 0.99
N LEU A 280 -1.08 -12.27 1.64
CA LEU A 280 -1.64 -13.37 2.42
C LEU A 280 -2.04 -14.56 1.54
N LYS A 281 -2.51 -14.28 0.32
CA LYS A 281 -2.85 -15.28 -0.69
C LYS A 281 -1.60 -16.08 -1.10
N CYS A 282 -0.49 -15.40 -1.36
CA CYS A 282 0.77 -16.05 -1.72
C CYS A 282 1.31 -16.91 -0.57
N LEU A 283 1.33 -16.37 0.65
CA LEU A 283 1.77 -17.12 1.84
C LEU A 283 0.91 -18.36 2.11
N ALA A 284 -0.41 -18.24 1.97
CA ALA A 284 -1.31 -19.39 2.07
C ALA A 284 -1.04 -20.44 0.99
N ALA A 285 -0.80 -20.03 -0.27
CA ALA A 285 -0.47 -20.98 -1.35
C ALA A 285 0.85 -21.70 -1.10
N LEU A 286 1.89 -20.98 -0.65
CA LEU A 286 3.20 -21.55 -0.30
C LEU A 286 3.09 -22.55 0.86
N GLU A 287 2.28 -22.24 1.88
CA GLU A 287 2.05 -23.14 3.01
C GLU A 287 1.28 -24.40 2.61
N ALA A 288 0.30 -24.26 1.71
CA ALA A 288 -0.52 -25.36 1.21
C ALA A 288 0.28 -26.31 0.29
N GLU A 289 1.05 -25.77 -0.66
CA GLU A 289 1.80 -26.57 -1.64
C GLU A 289 3.15 -27.09 -1.12
N ARG A 290 3.78 -26.38 -0.18
CA ARG A 290 5.11 -26.71 0.38
C ARG A 290 6.12 -27.07 -0.73
N PRO A 291 6.43 -26.11 -1.62
CA PRO A 291 7.30 -26.36 -2.76
C PRO A 291 8.66 -26.93 -2.30
N GLY A 292 9.19 -27.90 -3.06
CA GLY A 292 10.48 -28.53 -2.73
C GLY A 292 11.70 -27.78 -3.28
N THR A 293 11.52 -26.81 -4.18
CA THR A 293 12.59 -26.03 -4.82
C THR A 293 12.21 -24.56 -4.89
N PHE A 294 13.22 -23.68 -4.99
CA PHE A 294 12.98 -22.24 -5.13
C PHE A 294 12.12 -21.94 -6.36
N GLN A 295 12.41 -22.59 -7.50
CA GLN A 295 11.65 -22.42 -8.73
C GLN A 295 10.17 -22.77 -8.57
N ALA A 296 9.85 -23.88 -7.88
CA ALA A 296 8.46 -24.25 -7.64
C ALA A 296 7.73 -23.20 -6.78
N ALA A 297 8.44 -22.63 -5.80
CA ALA A 297 7.92 -21.56 -4.96
C ALA A 297 7.73 -20.24 -5.74
N LEU A 298 8.65 -19.90 -6.63
CA LEU A 298 8.52 -18.77 -7.54
C LEU A 298 7.32 -18.93 -8.47
N ASN A 299 7.11 -20.12 -9.04
CA ASN A 299 5.96 -20.38 -9.91
C ASN A 299 4.63 -20.15 -9.17
N ILE A 300 4.52 -20.55 -7.89
CA ILE A 300 3.35 -20.25 -7.06
C ILE A 300 3.14 -18.73 -6.90
N ALA A 301 4.22 -17.97 -6.72
CA ALA A 301 4.17 -16.52 -6.58
C ALA A 301 3.76 -15.82 -7.89
N ILE A 302 4.22 -16.32 -9.04
CA ILE A 302 3.88 -15.76 -10.36
C ILE A 302 2.45 -16.13 -10.77
N ASP A 303 2.06 -17.39 -10.58
CA ASP A 303 0.74 -17.91 -10.95
C ASP A 303 -0.29 -17.68 -9.84
N LEU A 304 -0.20 -16.54 -9.14
CA LEU A 304 -1.06 -16.26 -7.99
C LEU A 304 -2.55 -16.22 -8.36
N ASP A 305 -2.88 -15.93 -9.62
CA ASP A 305 -4.24 -15.95 -10.16
C ASP A 305 -4.88 -17.35 -10.18
N ASP A 306 -4.09 -18.43 -10.15
CA ASP A 306 -4.61 -19.80 -10.02
C ASP A 306 -5.10 -20.12 -8.60
N TYR A 307 -4.92 -19.19 -7.66
CA TYR A 307 -5.36 -19.34 -6.28
C TYR A 307 -6.48 -18.36 -5.96
N GLU A 308 -7.23 -18.66 -4.91
CA GLU A 308 -8.28 -17.77 -4.41
C GLU A 308 -8.38 -17.92 -2.90
N ARG A 309 -8.35 -16.79 -2.19
CA ARG A 309 -8.65 -16.77 -0.75
C ARG A 309 -10.15 -16.88 -0.59
N VAL A 310 -10.58 -17.75 0.31
CA VAL A 310 -11.98 -18.05 0.52
C VAL A 310 -12.38 -17.82 1.97
N PRO A 311 -13.65 -17.51 2.26
CA PRO A 311 -14.14 -17.38 3.63
C PRO A 311 -13.90 -18.67 4.44
N ALA A 312 -13.59 -18.48 5.73
CA ALA A 312 -13.49 -19.58 6.68
C ALA A 312 -14.87 -20.08 7.11
N ASP A 313 -15.86 -19.17 7.12
CA ASP A 313 -17.23 -19.48 7.43
C ASP A 313 -17.87 -20.22 6.24
N LYS A 314 -18.55 -21.33 6.55
CA LYS A 314 -19.09 -22.23 5.53
C LYS A 314 -20.36 -21.67 4.90
N GLU A 315 -21.15 -20.92 5.66
CA GLU A 315 -22.33 -20.24 5.14
C GLU A 315 -21.90 -19.12 4.18
N GLU A 316 -20.94 -18.29 4.57
CA GLU A 316 -20.33 -17.28 3.69
C GLU A 316 -19.72 -17.90 2.42
N TYR A 317 -19.02 -19.03 2.56
CA TYR A 317 -18.52 -19.78 1.40
C TYR A 317 -19.66 -20.28 0.49
N GLY A 318 -20.77 -20.74 1.08
CA GLY A 318 -21.97 -21.13 0.37
C GLY A 318 -22.55 -20.00 -0.47
N HIS A 319 -22.64 -18.79 0.10
CA HIS A 319 -23.04 -17.59 -0.64
C HIS A 319 -22.08 -17.28 -1.80
N MET A 320 -20.76 -17.28 -1.54
CA MET A 320 -19.75 -17.05 -2.58
C MET A 320 -19.85 -18.06 -3.74
N VAL A 321 -20.17 -19.33 -3.45
CA VAL A 321 -20.40 -20.34 -4.48
C VAL A 321 -21.67 -20.09 -5.27
N LEU A 322 -22.76 -19.67 -4.62
CA LEU A 322 -24.01 -19.33 -5.32
C LEU A 322 -23.82 -18.17 -6.29
N GLU A 323 -23.11 -17.12 -5.86
CA GLU A 323 -22.73 -16.00 -6.72
C GLU A 323 -21.91 -16.48 -7.92
N ARG A 324 -20.92 -17.36 -7.70
CA ARG A 324 -20.14 -18.00 -8.79
C ARG A 324 -21.00 -18.79 -9.77
N LEU A 325 -22.08 -19.41 -9.30
CA LEU A 325 -23.05 -20.13 -10.13
C LEU A 325 -24.05 -19.19 -10.86
N GLY A 326 -23.93 -17.88 -10.64
CA GLY A 326 -24.77 -16.86 -11.27
C GLY A 326 -26.07 -16.56 -10.51
N ALA A 327 -26.17 -16.96 -9.23
CA ALA A 327 -27.26 -16.51 -8.38
C ALA A 327 -27.02 -15.05 -7.99
N ASP A 328 -27.90 -14.15 -8.42
CA ASP A 328 -27.91 -12.76 -7.97
C ASP A 328 -28.59 -12.63 -6.60
N GLU A 329 -28.54 -11.43 -6.02
CA GLU A 329 -29.14 -11.13 -4.72
C GLU A 329 -30.66 -11.43 -4.69
N ALA A 330 -31.36 -11.28 -5.82
CA ALA A 330 -32.78 -11.59 -5.90
C ALA A 330 -33.05 -13.09 -5.80
N ILE A 331 -32.20 -13.93 -6.44
CA ILE A 331 -32.25 -15.38 -6.30
C ILE A 331 -31.91 -15.79 -4.87
N ILE A 332 -30.83 -15.23 -4.30
CA ILE A 332 -30.38 -15.53 -2.93
C ILE A 332 -31.48 -15.19 -1.93
N ASN A 333 -32.09 -14.00 -2.02
CA ASN A 333 -33.20 -13.59 -1.16
C ASN A 333 -34.47 -14.43 -1.36
N ALA A 334 -34.73 -14.94 -2.56
CA ALA A 334 -35.92 -15.76 -2.83
C ALA A 334 -35.82 -17.17 -2.24
N ILE A 335 -34.60 -17.71 -2.12
CA ILE A 335 -34.32 -19.02 -1.50
C ILE A 335 -33.95 -18.89 -0.02
N ASP A 336 -33.76 -17.67 0.46
CA ASP A 336 -33.43 -17.36 1.85
C ASP A 336 -34.51 -17.90 2.79
N GLY A 337 -34.07 -18.56 3.86
CA GLY A 337 -34.94 -19.31 4.79
C GLY A 337 -35.37 -20.71 4.34
N PHE A 338 -35.09 -21.13 3.11
CA PHE A 338 -35.32 -22.51 2.63
C PHE A 338 -34.03 -23.29 2.39
N MET A 339 -32.94 -22.59 2.05
CA MET A 339 -31.64 -23.17 1.79
C MET A 339 -30.83 -23.33 3.08
N ASP A 340 -30.14 -24.47 3.22
CA ASP A 340 -29.11 -24.68 4.24
C ASP A 340 -27.74 -24.28 3.65
N TYR A 341 -27.40 -23.00 3.77
CA TYR A 341 -26.17 -22.43 3.21
C TYR A 341 -24.91 -23.01 3.86
N GLU A 342 -24.95 -23.32 5.16
CA GLU A 342 -23.82 -23.91 5.88
C GLU A 342 -23.48 -25.30 5.33
N SER A 343 -24.47 -26.19 5.21
CA SER A 343 -24.27 -27.53 4.65
C SER A 343 -23.88 -27.49 3.17
N PHE A 344 -24.49 -26.59 2.40
CA PHE A 344 -24.16 -26.40 0.98
C PHE A 344 -22.70 -25.94 0.82
N GLY A 345 -22.29 -24.91 1.55
CA GLY A 345 -20.93 -24.40 1.51
C GLY A 345 -19.92 -25.40 2.05
N ALA A 346 -20.26 -26.20 3.08
CA ALA A 346 -19.40 -27.27 3.58
C ALA A 346 -19.07 -28.31 2.49
N GLU A 347 -20.07 -28.71 1.71
CA GLU A 347 -19.89 -29.70 0.64
C GLU A 347 -19.09 -29.13 -0.52
N TRP A 348 -19.37 -27.89 -0.93
CA TRP A 348 -18.58 -27.22 -1.97
C TRP A 348 -17.16 -26.93 -1.55
N MET A 349 -16.92 -26.54 -0.29
CA MET A 349 -15.58 -26.32 0.25
C MET A 349 -14.75 -27.61 0.18
N ARG A 350 -15.39 -28.77 0.41
CA ARG A 350 -14.80 -30.10 0.27
C ARG A 350 -14.55 -30.47 -1.19
N GLU A 351 -15.48 -30.17 -2.09
CA GLU A 351 -15.39 -30.46 -3.53
C GLU A 351 -14.33 -29.60 -4.23
N ASP A 352 -14.31 -28.30 -3.94
CA ASP A 352 -13.32 -27.33 -4.45
C ASP A 352 -11.92 -27.54 -3.83
N GLY A 353 -11.79 -28.45 -2.85
CA GLY A 353 -10.51 -28.79 -2.23
C GLY A 353 -9.89 -27.63 -1.44
N ALA A 354 -10.71 -26.78 -0.81
CA ALA A 354 -10.22 -25.67 -0.02
C ALA A 354 -9.45 -26.17 1.21
N VAL A 355 -8.29 -25.56 1.46
CA VAL A 355 -7.37 -25.92 2.54
C VAL A 355 -7.25 -24.76 3.52
N ARG A 356 -7.18 -25.09 4.80
CA ARG A 356 -6.90 -24.14 5.87
C ARG A 356 -5.39 -24.00 6.06
N THR A 357 -4.93 -22.75 6.09
CA THR A 357 -3.53 -22.35 6.36
C THR A 357 -3.49 -21.37 7.52
N GLU A 358 -2.29 -20.98 7.97
CA GLU A 358 -2.14 -19.92 8.99
C GLU A 358 -2.54 -18.54 8.45
N PHE A 359 -2.58 -18.36 7.11
CA PHE A 359 -2.89 -17.09 6.45
C PHE A 359 -4.33 -17.01 5.90
N GLY A 360 -5.15 -18.01 6.17
CA GLY A 360 -6.57 -18.06 5.81
C GLY A 360 -6.99 -19.38 5.18
N HIS A 361 -8.15 -19.40 4.53
CA HIS A 361 -8.54 -20.53 3.68
C HIS A 361 -8.22 -20.18 2.24
N ILE A 362 -7.72 -21.16 1.51
CA ILE A 362 -7.33 -21.00 0.11
C ILE A 362 -7.79 -22.19 -0.70
N ARG A 363 -8.18 -21.94 -1.95
CA ARG A 363 -8.38 -22.97 -2.96
C ARG A 363 -7.49 -22.70 -4.17
N ARG A 364 -7.27 -23.74 -4.95
CA ARG A 364 -6.60 -23.67 -6.25
C ARG A 364 -7.61 -23.96 -7.34
N LEU A 365 -7.62 -23.14 -8.38
CA LEU A 365 -8.64 -23.12 -9.42
C LEU A 365 -8.41 -24.22 -10.47
N SER A 366 -7.16 -24.47 -10.85
CA SER A 366 -6.82 -25.47 -11.87
C SER A 366 -6.96 -26.92 -11.40
N ALA A 367 -6.59 -27.20 -10.16
CA ALA A 367 -6.67 -28.52 -9.54
C ALA A 367 -6.68 -28.41 -8.01
N PRO A 368 -7.33 -29.34 -7.29
CA PRO A 368 -7.28 -29.36 -5.83
C PRO A 368 -5.85 -29.63 -5.34
N PHE A 369 -5.52 -29.12 -4.15
CA PHE A 369 -4.24 -29.41 -3.51
C PHE A 369 -4.06 -30.92 -3.30
N GLU A 370 -2.83 -31.41 -3.48
CA GLU A 370 -2.51 -32.82 -3.23
C GLU A 370 -2.81 -33.16 -1.77
N THR A 371 -3.83 -34.00 -1.54
CA THR A 371 -4.25 -34.36 -0.19
C THR A 371 -3.15 -35.22 0.44
N GLN A 372 -2.51 -34.74 1.50
CA GLN A 372 -1.74 -35.62 2.37
C GLN A 372 -2.71 -36.62 2.99
N ALA A 373 -2.65 -37.87 2.52
CA ALA A 373 -3.27 -38.98 3.21
C ALA A 373 -2.73 -38.98 4.66
N MET A 374 -3.53 -38.48 5.61
CA MET A 374 -3.25 -38.65 7.02
C MET A 374 -3.14 -40.15 7.26
N GLY A 375 -1.91 -40.61 7.46
CA GLY A 375 -1.62 -41.96 7.90
C GLY A 375 -2.35 -42.22 9.21
N GLY A 376 -3.52 -42.83 9.10
CA GLY A 376 -4.21 -43.48 10.21
C GLY A 376 -3.30 -44.58 10.72
N MET A 377 -2.43 -44.23 11.66
CA MET A 377 -1.75 -45.20 12.49
C MET A 377 -2.82 -45.81 13.40
N GLU A 378 -3.35 -46.96 13.00
CA GLU A 378 -4.12 -47.84 13.88
C GLU A 378 -3.24 -48.16 15.09
N MET A 379 -3.52 -47.50 16.21
CA MET A 379 -3.10 -47.97 17.52
C MET A 379 -4.23 -48.84 18.06
N ARG A 380 -3.88 -50.12 18.21
CA ARG A 380 -4.66 -51.25 18.74
C ARG A 380 -5.48 -50.95 19.99
#